data_AF-M3A5I7-F1
#
_entry.id   AF-M3A5I7-F1
#
_cell.length_a   1.000
_cell.length_b   1.000
_cell.length_c   1.000
_cell.angle_alpha   90.00
_cell.angle_beta   90.00
_cell.angle_gamma   90.00
#
_symmetry.space_group_name_H-M   'P 1'
#
loop_
_entity.id
_entity.type
_entity.pdbx_description
1 polymer ?
#
loop_
_entity_poly.entity_id
_entity_poly.type
_entity_poly.pdbx_seq_one_letter_code
_entity_poly.pdbx_strand_id
1 'polypeptide(L)' 'MRRPGTVGGVARAALFLAVEATYTTGAALAVDGGLGRAAGQGAAPAPPCARPPGAGAREGHGADHRPPLTTPS' A
#
# COMPACT_ATOMS: atom_id res chain seq x y z
N MET A 1 -8.75 16.66 -25.54
CA MET A 1 -8.00 17.92 -25.30
C MET A 1 -7.24 17.78 -23.99
N ARG A 2 -5.89 17.80 -24.00
CA ARG A 2 -5.09 17.82 -22.77
C ARG A 2 -4.76 19.27 -22.42
N ARG A 3 -5.10 19.70 -21.20
CA ARG A 3 -4.78 21.04 -20.71
C ARG A 3 -3.52 20.93 -19.86
N PRO A 4 -2.50 21.77 -20.07
CA PRO A 4 -1.34 21.81 -19.18
C PRO A 4 -1.80 22.08 -17.74
N GLY A 5 -1.14 21.42 -16.79
CA GLY A 5 -1.35 21.67 -15.37
C GLY A 5 -1.02 23.11 -15.01
N THR A 6 -1.71 23.65 -14.00
CA THR A 6 -1.45 24.99 -13.49
C THR A 6 -1.10 24.90 -12.00
N VAL A 7 -0.31 25.86 -11.50
CA VAL A 7 -0.01 25.96 -10.07
C VAL A 7 -1.30 26.07 -9.25
N GLY A 8 -2.31 26.80 -9.75
CA GLY A 8 -3.61 26.89 -9.10
C GLY A 8 -4.34 25.55 -8.97
N GLY A 9 -4.17 24.64 -9.94
CA GLY A 9 -4.70 23.28 -9.86
C GLY A 9 -4.04 22.47 -8.75
N VAL A 10 -2.72 22.57 -8.62
CA VAL A 10 -1.96 21.92 -7.55
C VAL A 10 -2.36 22.49 -6.18
N ALA A 11 -2.46 23.81 -6.05
CA ALA A 11 -2.85 24.47 -4.80
C ALA A 11 -4.24 24.02 -4.31
N ARG A 12 -5.23 23.90 -5.23
CA ARG A 12 -6.57 23.41 -4.88
C ARG A 12 -6.56 21.94 -4.46
N ALA A 13 -5.78 21.09 -5.15
CA ALA A 13 -5.65 19.68 -4.79
C ALA A 13 -4.98 19.50 -3.41
N ALA A 14 -3.95 20.30 -3.12
CA ALA A 14 -3.30 20.32 -1.82
C ALA A 14 -4.26 20.78 -0.72
N LEU A 15 -5.04 21.83 -0.97
CA LEU A 15 -6.05 22.32 -0.03
C LEU A 15 -7.08 21.23 0.27
N PHE A 16 -7.63 20.56 -0.76
CA PHE A 16 -8.55 19.44 -0.60
C PHE A 16 -7.95 18.32 0.27
N LEU A 17 -6.72 17.91 -0.01
CA LEU A 17 -6.05 16.88 0.79
C LEU A 17 -5.87 17.29 2.26
N ALA A 18 -5.58 18.57 2.51
CA ALA A 18 -5.33 19.07 3.85
C ALA A 18 -6.60 19.23 4.69
N VAL A 19 -7.73 19.61 4.07
CA VAL A 19 -8.93 20.03 4.82
C VAL A 19 -10.16 19.15 4.63
N GLU A 20 -10.27 18.43 3.51
CA GLU A 20 -11.47 17.64 3.20
C GLU A 20 -11.20 16.13 3.14
N ALA A 21 -10.00 15.71 2.75
CA ALA A 21 -9.66 14.29 2.57
C ALA A 21 -9.24 13.57 3.86
N THR A 22 -9.99 13.74 4.95
CA THR A 22 -9.65 13.35 6.33
C THR A 22 -9.21 11.89 6.53
N TYR A 23 -9.71 10.95 5.72
CA TYR A 23 -9.37 9.52 5.80
C TYR A 23 -8.45 9.04 4.67
N THR A 24 -7.87 9.96 3.90
CA THR A 24 -6.97 9.64 2.79
C THR A 24 -5.53 9.81 3.26
N THR A 25 -4.78 8.70 3.36
CA THR A 25 -3.34 8.73 3.68
C THR A 25 -2.58 7.80 2.75
N GLY A 26 -1.30 8.11 2.47
CA GLY A 26 -0.43 7.28 1.62
C GLY A 26 -0.86 7.17 0.15
N ALA A 27 -1.88 7.91 -0.28
CA ALA A 27 -2.38 7.89 -1.65
C ALA A 27 -1.64 8.90 -2.54
N ALA A 28 -1.39 8.53 -3.80
CA ALA A 28 -0.87 9.42 -4.83
C ALA A 28 -2.02 10.05 -5.62
N LEU A 29 -2.25 11.35 -5.43
CA LEU A 29 -3.26 12.11 -6.16
C LEU A 29 -2.66 12.72 -7.44
N ALA A 30 -3.13 12.28 -8.61
CA ALA A 30 -2.65 12.79 -9.89
C ALA A 30 -3.25 14.18 -10.22
N VAL A 31 -2.39 15.17 -10.50
CA VAL A 31 -2.77 16.55 -10.88
C VAL A 31 -2.03 16.95 -12.15
N ASP A 32 -2.27 16.21 -13.24
CA ASP A 32 -1.50 16.30 -14.49
C ASP A 32 -2.34 16.67 -15.73
N GLY A 33 -3.62 17.02 -15.53
CA GLY A 33 -4.55 17.30 -16.63
C GLY A 33 -4.95 16.07 -17.44
N GLY A 34 -4.81 14.86 -16.88
CA GLY A 34 -5.14 13.60 -17.54
C GLY A 34 -3.98 12.99 -18.34
N LEU A 35 -2.74 13.29 -17.97
CA LEU A 35 -1.55 12.80 -18.65
C LEU A 35 -1.30 11.30 -18.38
N GLY A 36 -1.51 10.83 -17.16
CA GLY A 36 -1.33 9.42 -16.78
C GLY A 36 -2.43 8.49 -17.28
N ARG A 37 -3.67 8.97 -17.49
CA ARG A 37 -4.80 8.11 -17.87
C ARG A 37 -4.64 7.33 -19.20
N ALA A 38 -3.77 7.78 -20.10
CA ALA A 38 -3.47 7.07 -21.34
C ALA A 38 -2.45 5.92 -21.15
N ALA A 39 -1.73 5.90 -20.03
CA ALA A 39 -0.66 4.97 -19.71
C ALA A 39 -1.05 4.08 -18.53
N GLY A 40 -2.26 3.51 -18.52
CA GLY A 40 -2.62 2.36 -17.68
C GLY A 40 -2.16 2.36 -16.22
N GLN A 41 -2.14 3.49 -15.51
CA GLN A 41 -1.76 3.47 -14.09
C GLN A 41 -2.94 3.07 -13.21
N GLY A 42 -2.86 1.85 -12.69
CA GLY A 42 -3.67 1.33 -11.61
C GLY A 42 -2.80 0.66 -10.56
N ALA A 43 -1.83 1.37 -9.99
CA ALA A 43 -1.26 1.07 -8.67
C ALA A 43 -0.36 2.24 -8.24
N ALA A 44 -0.75 2.93 -7.16
CA ALA A 44 0.23 3.71 -6.41
C ALA A 44 1.34 2.75 -5.93
N PRO A 45 2.61 3.20 -5.81
CA PRO A 45 3.62 2.39 -5.15
C PRO A 45 3.10 2.02 -3.76
N ALA A 46 3.19 0.73 -3.40
CA ALA A 46 2.73 0.27 -2.11
C ALA A 46 3.41 1.08 -0.99
N PRO A 47 2.68 1.58 0.02
CA PRO A 47 3.31 2.29 1.13
C PRO A 47 4.35 1.36 1.77
N PRO A 48 5.42 1.90 2.40
CA PRO A 48 6.48 1.07 2.99
C PRO A 48 5.96 0.09 4.06
N CYS A 49 4.77 0.33 4.60
CA CYS A 49 4.10 -0.55 5.57
C CYS A 49 3.22 -1.64 4.93
N ALA A 50 3.06 -1.66 3.61
CA ALA A 50 2.27 -2.68 2.93
C ALA A 50 3.00 -4.03 2.99
N ARG A 51 2.43 -4.98 3.73
CA ARG A 51 2.91 -6.36 3.74
C ARG A 51 2.82 -6.92 2.31
N PRO A 52 3.90 -7.49 1.77
CA PRO A 52 3.85 -8.07 0.44
C PRO A 52 2.89 -9.27 0.43
N PRO A 53 2.07 -9.42 -0.63
CA PRO A 53 1.22 -10.60 -0.79
C PRO A 53 2.11 -11.84 -0.86
N GLY A 54 1.87 -12.83 0.01
CA GLY A 54 2.63 -14.09 0.07
C GLY A 54 3.53 -14.28 1.30
N ALA A 55 3.73 -13.26 2.15
CA ALA A 55 4.56 -13.40 3.37
C ALA A 55 3.90 -14.22 4.50
N GLY A 56 2.94 -15.11 4.20
CA GLY A 56 2.06 -15.77 5.18
C GLY A 56 2.21 -17.29 5.33
N ALA A 57 2.97 -17.98 4.50
CA ALA A 57 3.15 -19.43 4.64
C ALA A 57 4.47 -19.71 5.38
N ARG A 58 4.45 -19.66 6.72
CA ARG A 58 5.40 -20.46 7.50
C ARG A 58 4.76 -21.83 7.60
N GLU A 59 5.13 -22.73 6.68
CA GLU A 59 4.76 -24.13 6.78
C GLU A 59 5.28 -24.65 8.12
N GLY A 60 4.36 -24.97 9.03
CA GLY A 60 4.69 -25.57 10.31
C GLY A 60 5.24 -26.97 10.07
N HIS A 61 6.56 -27.12 10.13
CA HIS A 61 7.18 -28.44 10.24
C HIS A 61 6.91 -28.95 11.66
N GLY A 62 5.91 -29.82 11.80
CA GLY A 62 5.58 -30.48 13.05
C GLY A 62 6.76 -31.31 13.54
N ALA A 63 7.46 -30.79 14.54
CA ALA A 63 8.37 -31.59 15.35
C ALA A 63 7.52 -32.31 16.41
N ASP A 64 7.16 -33.56 16.14
CA ASP A 64 6.72 -34.49 17.18
C ASP A 64 7.88 -34.70 18.17
N HIS A 65 7.95 -33.84 19.19
CA HIS A 65 8.75 -34.08 20.38
C HIS A 65 7.90 -34.77 21.43
N ARG A 66 7.68 -36.09 21.25
CA ARG A 66 7.29 -36.96 22.36
C ARG A 66 8.56 -37.42 23.07
N PRO A 67 8.93 -36.86 24.25
CA PRO A 67 10.06 -37.37 25.00
C PRO A 67 9.76 -38.80 25.51
N PRO A 68 10.74 -39.72 25.55
CA PRO A 68 10.54 -41.04 26.15
C PRO A 68 10.31 -40.90 27.65
N LEU A 69 9.25 -41.54 28.15
CA LEU A 69 9.00 -41.70 29.59
C LEU A 69 10.06 -42.65 30.16
N THR A 70 11.17 -42.12 30.63
CA THR A 70 12.06 -42.88 31.52
C THR A 70 11.48 -42.79 32.93
N THR A 71 10.87 -43.89 33.39
CA THR A 71 10.51 -44.09 34.80
C THR A 71 11.78 -44.38 35.62
N PRO A 72 11.98 -43.74 36.78
CA PRO A 72 13.05 -44.13 37.69
C PRO A 72 12.63 -45.35 38.55
N SER A 73 13.56 -46.31 38.69
CA SER A 73 13.64 -47.28 39.81
C SER A 73 15.04 -47.19 40.41
#